data_AF-A0A518H2S7-F1
#
_entry.id   AF-A0A518H2S7-F1
#
_cell.length_a   1.000
_cell.length_b   1.000
_cell.length_c   1.000
_cell.angle_alpha   90.00
_cell.angle_beta   90.00
_cell.angle_gamma   90.00
#
_symmetry.space_group_name_H-M   'P 1'
#
loop_
_entity.id
_entity.type
_entity.pdbx_description
1 polymer ?
#
loop_
_entity_poly.entity_id
_entity_poly.type
_entity_poly.pdbx_seq_one_letter_code
_entity_poly.pdbx_strand_id
1 'polypeptide(L)'
;MSRLPRPNRPIALAGLILLAIAPPSTARQEPTASGLPVAEYASRREALQDLLGGGVVVVRGAEPMAEDYFRFRQRNDFMYLTGIEQPDALLLLVPEGLDPEGQARSVVFLPPRNPFAERWSGPQVVPGEETARAFGLDEALPTADFEARLAEALGRDAAEEGGESDADAGTGDADADAEAEADGPATIYTHLPPRRDGEGSPEARFRDQLEQLSPDARFEEVSPSIASLRLIKSDAEVVLLRRAIDITIEAHRDAARVIEPGTHEYEAQGALEYAFTRNGAQREAFASIVGSGPNSVVLHYNANRRRMEDGDLVVIDIGAEFDYYAADLTRTYPVSGRFTDRQREVYQLVLDAQRAAESAFEPGKTTINDLHQAAIARMKESPLRDSQGRTLERYFVHGLGHWLGMDVHDVGDYRRPIPEGAVFTIEPGIYIPEESLGVRIEDDYLAAADGLVKLSEALPSEPDEVEAMMAVEVSAE
;
A
#
# COMPACT_ATOMS: atom_id res chain seq x y z
N MET A 1 3.22 81.31 24.77
CA MET A 1 2.41 81.23 26.00
C MET A 1 1.15 80.44 25.70
N SER A 2 0.92 79.30 26.37
CA SER A 2 -0.32 78.49 26.47
C SER A 2 0.05 77.00 26.49
N ARG A 3 0.40 76.45 27.67
CA ARG A 3 -0.42 75.48 28.45
C ARG A 3 -0.79 74.19 27.68
N LEU A 4 0.03 73.15 27.90
CA LEU A 4 -0.33 71.75 27.69
C LEU A 4 -1.16 71.25 28.88
N PRO A 5 -2.31 70.57 28.68
CA PRO A 5 -2.98 69.83 29.73
C PRO A 5 -2.49 68.37 29.77
N ARG A 6 -2.18 67.88 30.98
CA ARG A 6 -2.00 66.46 31.29
C ARG A 6 -3.37 65.79 31.43
N PRO A 7 -3.58 64.56 30.94
CA PRO A 7 -4.58 63.66 31.49
C PRO A 7 -3.93 62.57 32.35
N ASN A 8 -4.47 62.42 33.55
CA ASN A 8 -4.29 61.31 34.47
C ASN A 8 -4.69 59.98 33.80
N ARG A 9 -3.91 58.92 34.00
CA ARG A 9 -4.39 57.54 33.93
C ARG A 9 -3.97 56.79 35.20
N PRO A 10 -4.89 56.07 35.87
CA PRO A 10 -4.56 55.22 37.01
C PRO A 10 -3.83 53.95 36.53
N ILE A 11 -2.81 53.54 37.28
CA ILE A 11 -2.11 52.26 37.08
C ILE A 11 -3.01 51.16 37.63
N ALA A 12 -3.57 50.33 36.75
CA ALA A 12 -4.23 49.10 37.13
C ALA A 12 -3.16 48.03 37.41
N LEU A 13 -3.09 47.56 38.65
CA LEU A 13 -2.26 46.45 39.07
C LEU A 13 -2.91 45.16 38.55
N ALA A 14 -2.42 44.62 37.42
CA ALA A 14 -2.87 43.34 36.90
C ALA A 14 -2.29 42.22 37.78
N GLY A 15 -3.17 41.51 38.48
CA GLY A 15 -2.81 40.31 39.25
C GLY A 15 -2.32 39.23 38.30
N LEU A 16 -1.10 38.74 38.57
CA LEU A 16 -0.51 37.60 37.87
C LEU A 16 -1.29 36.34 38.26
N ILE A 17 -2.20 35.88 37.41
CA ILE A 17 -2.80 34.54 37.52
C ILE A 17 -1.71 33.57 37.07
N LEU A 18 -1.07 32.90 38.03
CA LEU A 18 -0.28 31.70 37.76
C LEU A 18 -1.25 30.62 37.28
N LEU A 19 -1.37 30.45 35.96
CA LEU A 19 -1.87 29.20 35.39
C LEU A 19 -0.88 28.11 35.82
N ALA A 20 -1.35 27.18 36.64
CA ALA A 20 -0.62 25.94 36.88
C ALA A 20 -0.55 25.21 35.54
N ILE A 21 0.62 25.23 34.91
CA ILE A 21 0.92 24.36 33.77
C ILE A 21 0.94 22.94 34.34
N ALA A 22 -0.14 22.18 34.09
CA ALA A 22 -0.11 20.75 34.34
C ALA A 22 1.06 20.17 33.51
N PRO A 23 1.88 19.26 34.09
CA PRO A 23 2.90 18.58 33.31
C PRO A 23 2.23 17.90 32.10
N PRO A 24 2.92 17.78 30.95
CA PRO A 24 2.40 17.00 29.84
C PRO A 24 2.01 15.62 30.38
N SER A 25 0.76 15.24 30.15
CA SER A 25 0.25 13.94 30.57
C SER A 25 1.20 12.87 30.06
N THR A 26 1.79 12.09 30.96
CA THR A 26 2.50 10.84 30.63
C THR A 26 1.49 9.73 30.27
N ALA A 27 0.32 10.09 29.75
CA ALA A 27 -0.64 9.12 29.26
C ALA A 27 0.09 8.29 28.20
N ARG A 28 0.15 6.98 28.45
CA ARG A 28 0.60 6.02 27.44
C ARG A 28 -0.24 6.29 26.20
N GLN A 29 0.42 6.40 25.05
CA GLN A 29 -0.29 6.41 23.79
C GLN A 29 -0.98 5.05 23.70
N GLU A 30 -2.31 5.04 23.77
CA GLU A 30 -3.06 3.79 23.61
C GLU A 30 -2.70 3.18 22.26
N PRO A 31 -2.60 1.85 22.15
CA PRO A 31 -2.44 1.22 20.84
C PRO A 31 -3.60 1.66 19.94
N THR A 32 -3.30 2.05 18.70
CA THR A 32 -4.32 2.41 17.72
C THR A 32 -4.03 1.73 16.40
N ALA A 33 -5.07 1.17 15.77
CA ALA A 33 -4.99 0.69 14.40
C ALA A 33 -4.59 1.81 13.43
N SER A 34 -3.87 1.45 12.36
CA SER A 34 -3.39 2.39 11.34
C SER A 34 -4.51 2.89 10.44
N GLY A 35 -4.76 4.20 10.39
CA GLY A 35 -5.49 4.89 9.30
C GLY A 35 -6.97 4.54 9.05
N LEU A 36 -7.42 3.32 9.38
CA LEU A 36 -8.75 2.77 9.12
C LEU A 36 -9.53 2.51 10.42
N PRO A 37 -10.87 2.56 10.37
CA PRO A 37 -11.70 2.13 11.49
C PRO A 37 -11.42 0.68 11.90
N VAL A 38 -11.40 0.41 13.20
CA VAL A 38 -11.20 -0.94 13.76
C VAL A 38 -12.17 -1.97 13.18
N ALA A 39 -13.42 -1.55 12.90
CA ALA A 39 -14.44 -2.40 12.31
C ALA A 39 -14.08 -2.92 10.90
N GLU A 40 -13.31 -2.17 10.10
CA GLU A 40 -12.86 -2.61 8.77
C GLU A 40 -11.93 -3.84 8.89
N TYR A 41 -11.03 -3.84 9.87
CA TYR A 41 -10.14 -4.98 10.09
C TYR A 41 -10.91 -6.23 10.54
N ALA A 42 -11.91 -6.06 11.41
CA ALA A 42 -12.78 -7.15 11.83
C ALA A 42 -13.55 -7.74 10.64
N SER A 43 -14.19 -6.89 9.82
CA SER A 43 -14.95 -7.36 8.65
C SER A 43 -14.09 -8.07 7.61
N ARG A 44 -12.82 -7.68 7.44
CA ARG A 44 -11.89 -8.37 6.55
C ARG A 44 -11.56 -9.78 7.03
N ARG A 45 -11.36 -9.97 8.34
CA ARG A 45 -11.09 -11.29 8.92
C ARG A 45 -12.31 -12.21 8.79
N GLU A 46 -13.51 -11.69 9.05
CA GLU A 46 -14.76 -12.42 8.85
C GLU A 46 -14.94 -12.81 7.38
N ALA A 47 -14.80 -11.86 6.45
CA ALA A 47 -14.91 -12.12 5.01
C ALA A 47 -13.88 -13.15 4.50
N LEU A 48 -12.66 -13.16 5.06
CA LEU A 48 -11.65 -14.16 4.75
C LEU A 48 -12.08 -15.56 5.22
N GLN A 49 -12.59 -15.68 6.45
CA GLN A 49 -13.09 -16.97 6.95
C GLN A 49 -14.29 -17.48 6.13
N ASP A 50 -15.23 -16.60 5.79
CA ASP A 50 -16.39 -16.93 4.95
C ASP A 50 -15.97 -17.42 3.56
N LEU A 51 -14.95 -16.79 2.97
CA LEU A 51 -14.41 -17.16 1.66
C LEU A 51 -13.73 -18.53 1.67
N LEU A 52 -13.03 -18.87 2.76
CA LEU A 52 -12.33 -20.14 2.91
C LEU A 52 -13.28 -21.30 3.27
N GLY A 53 -14.36 -21.01 4.00
CA GLY A 53 -15.40 -21.99 4.34
C GLY A 53 -14.98 -23.06 5.37
N GLY A 54 -13.83 -22.89 6.02
CA GLY A 54 -13.29 -23.80 7.04
C GLY A 54 -11.76 -23.72 7.14
N GLY A 55 -11.19 -24.48 8.07
CA GLY A 55 -9.75 -24.47 8.37
C GLY A 55 -9.28 -23.24 9.15
N VAL A 56 -8.10 -23.34 9.77
CA VAL A 56 -7.50 -22.22 10.50
C VAL A 56 -6.62 -21.39 9.58
N VAL A 57 -6.52 -20.09 9.84
CA VAL A 57 -5.65 -19.18 9.09
C VAL A 57 -4.51 -18.73 9.98
N VAL A 58 -3.27 -18.86 9.52
CA VAL A 58 -2.08 -18.35 10.19
C VAL A 58 -1.37 -17.37 9.27
N VAL A 59 -1.29 -16.10 9.68
CA VAL A 59 -0.57 -15.05 8.93
C VAL A 59 0.54 -14.47 9.79
N ARG A 60 1.76 -14.47 9.26
CA ARG A 60 2.94 -13.94 9.93
C ARG A 60 3.24 -12.50 9.52
N GLY A 61 3.43 -11.64 10.51
CA GLY A 61 3.94 -10.27 10.33
C GLY A 61 5.40 -10.24 9.89
N ALA A 62 5.87 -9.06 9.50
CA ALA A 62 7.23 -8.82 9.10
C ALA A 62 8.19 -8.98 10.29
N GLU A 63 9.35 -9.55 10.00
CA GLU A 63 10.50 -9.52 10.88
C GLU A 63 11.11 -8.11 10.86
N PRO A 64 11.76 -7.65 11.94
CA PRO A 64 12.50 -6.40 11.91
C PRO A 64 13.61 -6.51 10.87
N MET A 65 13.89 -5.40 10.16
CA MET A 65 15.07 -5.35 9.29
C MET A 65 16.32 -5.58 10.14
N ALA A 66 17.33 -6.25 9.59
CA ALA A 66 18.59 -6.51 10.29
C ALA A 66 19.33 -5.23 10.71
N GLU A 67 18.96 -4.08 10.11
CA GLU A 67 19.51 -2.77 10.39
C GLU A 67 18.43 -1.89 11.06
N ASP A 68 18.60 -1.59 12.35
CA ASP A 68 17.66 -0.82 13.19
C ASP A 68 17.48 0.66 12.76
N TYR A 69 18.09 1.08 11.66
CA TYR A 69 18.08 2.48 11.19
C TYR A 69 16.96 2.79 10.19
N PHE A 70 16.32 1.76 9.62
CA PHE A 70 15.22 1.96 8.70
C PHE A 70 13.88 1.94 9.40
N ARG A 71 12.94 2.74 8.89
CA ARG A 71 11.56 2.71 9.36
C ARG A 71 10.94 1.35 9.01
N PHE A 72 10.48 0.63 10.03
CA PHE A 72 9.74 -0.62 9.86
C PHE A 72 8.57 -0.47 8.87
N ARG A 73 8.33 -1.52 8.08
CA ARG A 73 7.20 -1.66 7.16
C ARG A 73 6.60 -3.03 7.40
N GLN A 74 5.34 -3.08 7.77
CA GLN A 74 4.62 -4.33 7.95
C GLN A 74 4.35 -5.01 6.60
N ARG A 75 4.17 -6.34 6.62
CA ARG A 75 3.63 -7.10 5.49
C ARG A 75 2.21 -6.68 5.20
N ASN A 76 1.88 -6.43 3.93
CA ASN A 76 0.57 -5.92 3.55
C ASN A 76 -0.59 -6.83 3.96
N ASP A 77 -0.47 -8.16 3.81
CA ASP A 77 -1.57 -9.06 4.20
C ASP A 77 -1.80 -9.09 5.72
N PHE A 78 -0.73 -9.12 6.52
CA PHE A 78 -0.85 -9.01 7.98
C PHE A 78 -1.43 -7.65 8.37
N MET A 79 -0.94 -6.57 7.74
CA MET A 79 -1.43 -5.22 8.00
C MET A 79 -2.90 -5.06 7.61
N TYR A 80 -3.30 -5.59 6.46
CA TYR A 80 -4.66 -5.56 5.95
C TYR A 80 -5.65 -6.21 6.91
N LEU A 81 -5.25 -7.31 7.57
CA LEU A 81 -6.09 -8.07 8.49
C LEU A 81 -6.06 -7.57 9.93
N THR A 82 -5.04 -6.81 10.35
CA THR A 82 -4.82 -6.47 11.78
C THR A 82 -4.68 -4.99 12.09
N GLY A 83 -4.12 -4.19 11.18
CA GLY A 83 -3.73 -2.80 11.44
C GLY A 83 -2.54 -2.66 12.39
N ILE A 84 -1.79 -3.74 12.68
CA ILE A 84 -0.72 -3.78 13.68
C ILE A 84 0.67 -3.61 13.03
N GLU A 85 1.40 -2.55 13.41
CA GLU A 85 2.80 -2.29 13.01
C GLU A 85 3.86 -2.85 13.98
N GLN A 86 3.52 -3.90 14.74
CA GLN A 86 4.48 -4.58 15.62
C GLN A 86 5.22 -5.68 14.84
N PRO A 87 6.57 -5.67 14.78
CA PRO A 87 7.33 -6.77 14.21
C PRO A 87 7.18 -8.07 15.01
N ASP A 88 7.48 -9.19 14.35
CA ASP A 88 7.48 -10.55 14.92
C ASP A 88 6.11 -10.96 15.51
N ALA A 89 5.03 -10.46 14.93
CA ALA A 89 3.67 -10.79 15.30
C ALA A 89 3.08 -11.93 14.44
N LEU A 90 2.10 -12.65 14.98
CA LEU A 90 1.33 -13.68 14.28
C LEU A 90 -0.16 -13.43 14.45
N LEU A 91 -0.95 -13.73 13.41
CA LEU A 91 -2.40 -13.74 13.47
C LEU A 91 -2.88 -15.19 13.30
N LEU A 92 -3.74 -15.64 14.19
CA LEU A 92 -4.49 -16.89 14.09
C LEU A 92 -5.98 -16.57 13.97
N LEU A 93 -6.62 -17.11 12.93
CA LEU A 93 -8.07 -17.09 12.78
C LEU A 93 -8.62 -18.51 12.89
N VAL A 94 -9.55 -18.72 13.81
CA VAL A 94 -10.21 -20.00 14.05
C VAL A 94 -11.67 -19.91 13.57
N PRO A 95 -12.13 -20.80 12.67
CA PRO A 95 -13.48 -20.72 12.12
C PRO A 95 -14.50 -21.19 13.17
N GLU A 96 -15.73 -20.66 13.08
CA GLU A 96 -16.82 -20.94 14.04
C GLU A 96 -17.10 -22.44 14.26
N GLY A 97 -16.94 -23.27 13.22
CA GLY A 97 -17.17 -24.71 13.30
C GLY A 97 -16.09 -25.51 14.05
N LEU A 98 -14.91 -24.92 14.30
CA LEU A 98 -13.80 -25.56 15.02
C LEU A 98 -13.65 -25.04 16.47
N ASP A 99 -14.53 -24.14 16.89
CA ASP A 99 -14.57 -23.61 18.25
C ASP A 99 -16.00 -23.70 18.83
N PRO A 100 -16.45 -24.91 19.20
CA PRO A 100 -17.79 -25.14 19.72
C PRO A 100 -18.01 -24.54 21.12
N GLU A 101 -16.95 -24.17 21.83
CA GLU A 101 -17.01 -23.57 23.18
C GLU A 101 -17.05 -22.03 23.14
N GLY A 102 -16.83 -21.41 21.97
CA GLY A 102 -16.85 -19.96 21.79
C GLY A 102 -15.60 -19.25 22.30
N GLN A 103 -14.45 -19.91 22.25
CA GLN A 103 -13.15 -19.29 22.42
C GLN A 103 -12.84 -18.25 21.31
N ALA A 104 -11.79 -17.45 21.50
CA ALA A 104 -11.47 -16.35 20.59
C ALA A 104 -11.26 -16.79 19.13
N ARG A 105 -12.00 -16.17 18.19
CA ARG A 105 -11.95 -16.47 16.75
C ARG A 105 -10.81 -15.76 16.03
N SER A 106 -10.35 -14.64 16.59
CA SER A 106 -9.27 -13.81 16.07
C SER A 106 -8.26 -13.49 17.16
N VAL A 107 -7.10 -14.13 17.09
CA VAL A 107 -6.04 -14.02 18.09
C VAL A 107 -4.78 -13.46 17.45
N VAL A 108 -4.24 -12.38 18.00
CA VAL A 108 -2.89 -11.92 17.65
C VAL A 108 -1.90 -12.38 18.71
N PHE A 109 -0.71 -12.78 18.26
CA PHE A 109 0.42 -13.10 19.12
C PHE A 109 1.49 -12.04 18.94
N LEU A 110 1.89 -11.41 20.04
CA LEU A 110 2.82 -10.28 20.05
C LEU A 110 4.03 -10.58 20.94
N PRO A 111 5.23 -10.09 20.60
CA PRO A 111 6.39 -10.21 21.47
C PRO A 111 6.11 -9.63 22.87
N PRO A 112 6.62 -10.26 23.95
CA PRO A 112 6.48 -9.70 25.27
C PRO A 112 7.20 -8.36 25.35
N ARG A 113 6.69 -7.47 26.21
CA ARG A 113 7.28 -6.14 26.42
C ARG A 113 8.77 -6.23 26.73
N ASN A 114 9.58 -5.49 26.00
CA ASN A 114 11.01 -5.37 26.25
C ASN A 114 11.38 -3.90 26.58
N PRO A 115 11.48 -3.54 27.87
CA PRO A 115 11.83 -2.17 28.28
C PRO A 115 13.22 -1.72 27.82
N PHE A 116 14.12 -2.64 27.50
CA PHE A 116 15.41 -2.29 26.91
C PHE A 116 15.22 -1.89 25.45
N ALA A 117 14.50 -2.68 24.64
CA ALA A 117 14.18 -2.34 23.25
C ALA A 117 13.40 -1.03 23.13
N GLU A 118 12.42 -0.80 24.02
CA GLU A 118 11.63 0.45 24.00
C GLU A 118 12.48 1.73 24.17
N ARG A 119 13.67 1.63 24.79
CA ARG A 119 14.60 2.77 24.89
C ARG A 119 15.27 3.12 23.55
N TRP A 120 15.35 2.16 22.64
CA TRP A 120 16.00 2.32 21.33
C TRP A 120 14.99 2.62 20.23
N SER A 121 13.89 1.86 20.17
CA SER A 121 12.92 1.90 19.06
C SER A 121 11.57 2.51 19.42
N GLY A 122 11.35 2.89 20.69
CA GLY A 122 10.09 3.48 21.16
C GLY A 122 9.09 2.44 21.68
N PRO A 123 7.88 2.89 22.07
CA PRO A 123 6.85 2.03 22.66
C PRO A 123 6.47 0.84 21.75
N GLN A 124 6.26 -0.33 22.34
CA GLN A 124 5.83 -1.53 21.64
C GLN A 124 4.32 -1.75 21.82
N VAL A 125 3.68 -2.35 20.82
CA VAL A 125 2.36 -2.96 21.00
C VAL A 125 2.59 -4.29 21.70
N VAL A 126 1.94 -4.50 22.85
CA VAL A 126 2.18 -5.65 23.73
C VAL A 126 0.92 -6.50 23.88
N PRO A 127 1.03 -7.78 24.26
CA PRO A 127 -0.12 -8.61 24.59
C PRO A 127 -1.03 -8.03 25.68
N GLY A 128 -2.33 -8.34 25.62
CA GLY A 128 -3.32 -8.01 26.64
C GLY A 128 -4.68 -7.53 26.10
N GLU A 129 -5.69 -7.52 26.98
CA GLU A 129 -7.09 -7.14 26.65
C GLU A 129 -7.24 -5.71 26.08
N GLU A 130 -6.36 -4.79 26.48
CA GLU A 130 -6.34 -3.42 25.95
C GLU A 130 -5.99 -3.43 24.46
N THR A 131 -4.94 -4.17 24.08
CA THR A 131 -4.54 -4.36 22.70
C THR A 131 -5.61 -5.08 21.89
N ALA A 132 -6.17 -6.17 22.41
CA ALA A 132 -7.25 -6.90 21.72
C ALA A 132 -8.40 -5.95 21.34
N ARG A 133 -8.89 -5.17 22.32
CA ARG A 133 -9.94 -4.16 22.07
C ARG A 133 -9.52 -3.06 21.10
N ALA A 134 -8.29 -2.57 21.19
CA ALA A 134 -7.79 -1.50 20.33
C ALA A 134 -7.72 -1.87 18.84
N PHE A 135 -7.50 -3.14 18.52
CA PHE A 135 -7.41 -3.66 17.15
C PHE A 135 -8.63 -4.52 16.74
N GLY A 136 -9.66 -4.57 17.60
CA GLY A 136 -10.91 -5.28 17.34
C GLY A 136 -10.74 -6.80 17.28
N LEU A 137 -9.71 -7.32 17.92
CA LEU A 137 -9.42 -8.75 18.05
C LEU A 137 -10.09 -9.31 19.30
N ASP A 138 -10.32 -10.62 19.31
CA ASP A 138 -10.87 -11.31 20.48
C ASP A 138 -9.80 -11.44 21.57
N GLU A 139 -8.57 -11.80 21.17
CA GLU A 139 -7.43 -11.97 22.09
C GLU A 139 -6.11 -11.40 21.53
N ALA A 140 -5.25 -10.96 22.44
CA ALA A 140 -3.87 -10.57 22.14
C ALA A 140 -2.94 -11.25 23.16
N LEU A 141 -2.22 -12.27 22.73
CA LEU A 141 -1.41 -13.16 23.58
C LEU A 141 0.11 -12.99 23.33
N PRO A 142 0.97 -13.39 24.28
CA PRO A 142 2.40 -13.54 24.04
C PRO A 142 2.71 -14.53 22.91
N THR A 143 3.74 -14.26 22.10
CA THR A 143 4.23 -15.20 21.07
C THR A 143 4.59 -16.58 21.59
N ALA A 144 4.95 -16.71 22.86
CA ALA A 144 5.22 -17.99 23.51
C ALA A 144 3.98 -18.91 23.60
N ASP A 145 2.77 -18.34 23.53
CA ASP A 145 1.52 -19.08 23.67
C ASP A 145 0.96 -19.57 22.32
N PHE A 146 1.61 -19.21 21.20
CA PHE A 146 1.16 -19.53 19.85
C PHE A 146 1.02 -21.03 19.60
N GLU A 147 2.04 -21.81 19.98
CA GLU A 147 2.06 -23.25 19.72
C GLU A 147 0.92 -23.98 20.44
N ALA A 148 0.69 -23.65 21.71
CA ALA A 148 -0.38 -24.23 22.51
C ALA A 148 -1.77 -23.88 21.92
N ARG A 149 -1.99 -22.61 21.55
CA ARG A 149 -3.27 -22.16 21.00
C ARG A 149 -3.52 -22.71 19.59
N LEU A 150 -2.49 -22.90 18.78
CA LEU A 150 -2.62 -23.56 17.49
C LEU A 150 -3.01 -25.04 17.67
N ALA A 151 -2.37 -25.76 18.61
CA ALA A 151 -2.72 -27.15 18.89
C ALA A 151 -4.19 -27.29 19.33
N GLU A 152 -4.62 -26.44 20.27
CA GLU A 152 -6.01 -26.38 20.74
C GLU A 152 -6.99 -26.12 19.60
N ALA A 153 -6.73 -25.11 18.75
CA ALA A 153 -7.57 -24.79 17.59
C ALA A 153 -7.66 -25.91 16.55
N LEU A 154 -6.72 -26.85 16.56
CA LEU A 154 -6.71 -28.03 15.69
C LEU A 154 -7.30 -29.27 16.37
N GLY A 155 -7.90 -29.12 17.56
CA GLY A 155 -8.48 -30.22 18.34
C GLY A 155 -7.44 -31.18 18.89
N ARG A 156 -6.21 -30.70 19.16
CA ARG A 156 -5.11 -31.49 19.72
C ARG A 156 -4.89 -31.06 21.16
N ASP A 157 -4.82 -32.03 22.07
CA ASP A 157 -4.31 -31.77 23.42
C ASP A 157 -2.86 -31.29 23.30
N ALA A 158 -2.55 -30.14 23.92
CA ALA A 158 -1.18 -29.64 24.03
C ALA A 158 -0.31 -30.75 24.62
N ALA A 159 0.67 -31.21 23.84
CA ALA A 159 1.41 -32.45 24.08
C ALA A 159 1.70 -32.73 25.56
N GLU A 160 1.21 -33.86 26.08
CA GLU A 160 1.62 -34.37 27.38
C GLU A 160 3.13 -34.53 27.42
N GLU A 161 3.80 -33.69 28.21
CA GLU A 161 5.18 -33.92 28.62
C GLU A 161 5.24 -35.19 29.47
N GLY A 162 5.63 -36.30 28.84
CA GLY A 162 6.35 -37.42 29.46
C GLY A 162 5.57 -38.31 30.45
N GLY A 163 5.33 -39.56 30.05
CA GLY A 163 4.93 -40.64 30.95
C GLY A 163 5.09 -42.03 30.33
N GLU A 164 5.96 -42.84 30.90
CA GLU A 164 6.13 -44.27 30.59
C GLU A 164 4.95 -45.12 31.10
N SER A 165 4.66 -46.22 30.36
CA SER A 165 4.04 -47.51 30.75
C SER A 165 2.57 -47.47 31.26
N ASP A 166 1.69 -48.48 31.13
CA ASP A 166 1.74 -49.90 30.82
C ASP A 166 0.36 -50.34 30.28
N ALA A 167 0.29 -51.54 29.71
CA ALA A 167 -0.91 -52.19 29.19
C ALA A 167 -2.01 -52.47 30.24
N ASP A 168 -3.29 -52.41 29.83
CA ASP A 168 -4.28 -53.45 30.16
C ASP A 168 -5.48 -53.43 29.18
N ALA A 169 -6.00 -54.62 28.88
CA ALA A 169 -7.14 -54.87 28.02
C ALA A 169 -8.44 -54.94 28.84
N GLY A 170 -9.48 -54.22 28.41
CA GLY A 170 -10.80 -54.30 29.04
C GLY A 170 -11.92 -53.87 28.09
N THR A 171 -12.73 -54.84 27.70
CA THR A 171 -13.93 -54.70 26.86
C THR A 171 -15.09 -54.04 27.62
N GLY A 172 -15.83 -53.12 26.97
CA GLY A 172 -17.12 -52.62 27.45
C GLY A 172 -17.82 -51.76 26.40
N ASP A 173 -19.04 -52.18 26.03
CA ASP A 173 -19.91 -51.62 24.97
C ASP A 173 -20.47 -50.22 25.26
N ALA A 174 -20.62 -49.48 24.16
CA ALA A 174 -21.70 -48.55 23.79
C ALA A 174 -22.13 -47.43 24.75
N ASP A 175 -21.83 -46.19 24.34
CA ASP A 175 -22.88 -45.18 24.14
C ASP A 175 -22.55 -44.38 22.87
N ALA A 176 -23.56 -44.26 22.01
CA ALA A 176 -23.49 -43.60 20.71
C ALA A 176 -23.93 -42.14 20.88
N ASP A 177 -22.95 -41.25 21.00
CA ASP A 177 -23.13 -39.84 20.68
C ASP A 177 -22.51 -39.59 19.30
N ALA A 178 -23.34 -39.07 18.40
CA ALA A 178 -22.96 -38.74 17.04
C ALA A 178 -22.05 -37.50 17.05
N GLU A 179 -20.76 -37.71 17.31
CA GLU A 179 -19.74 -36.78 16.90
C GLU A 179 -19.65 -36.84 15.38
N ALA A 180 -19.94 -35.71 14.73
CA ALA A 180 -19.67 -35.56 13.31
C ALA A 180 -18.14 -35.56 13.14
N GLU A 181 -17.56 -36.74 12.95
CA GLU A 181 -16.18 -36.90 12.51
C GLU A 181 -15.99 -36.06 11.23
N ALA A 182 -15.28 -34.94 11.34
CA ALA A 182 -14.74 -34.25 10.19
C ALA A 182 -13.66 -35.16 9.59
N ASP A 183 -14.07 -36.05 8.69
CA ASP A 183 -13.25 -37.08 8.07
C ASP A 183 -12.21 -36.45 7.11
N GLY A 184 -11.13 -35.93 7.68
CA GLY A 184 -10.00 -35.35 6.97
C GLY A 184 -9.03 -34.57 7.86
N PRO A 185 -7.75 -34.43 7.45
CA PRO A 185 -6.79 -33.62 8.17
C PRO A 185 -7.23 -32.16 8.27
N ALA A 186 -7.03 -31.54 9.44
CA ALA A 186 -7.27 -30.13 9.63
C ALA A 186 -6.46 -29.31 8.61
N THR A 187 -7.08 -28.26 8.05
CA THR A 187 -6.44 -27.42 7.04
C THR A 187 -5.91 -26.13 7.67
N ILE A 188 -4.65 -25.81 7.39
CA ILE A 188 -3.98 -24.56 7.78
C ILE A 188 -3.75 -23.74 6.51
N TYR A 189 -4.35 -22.56 6.46
CA TYR A 189 -4.08 -21.55 5.43
C TYR A 189 -2.96 -20.62 5.88
N THR A 190 -1.89 -20.52 5.10
CA THR A 190 -0.75 -19.64 5.36
C THR A 190 -0.10 -19.23 4.04
N HIS A 191 0.81 -18.25 4.07
CA HIS A 191 1.70 -17.96 2.96
C HIS A 191 2.65 -19.14 2.74
N LEU A 192 2.62 -19.75 1.56
CA LEU A 192 3.50 -20.84 1.16
C LEU A 192 4.69 -20.30 0.33
N PRO A 193 5.84 -20.98 0.38
CA PRO A 193 6.99 -20.57 -0.41
C PRO A 193 6.70 -20.62 -1.91
N PRO A 194 7.28 -19.71 -2.70
CA PRO A 194 7.11 -19.72 -4.15
C PRO A 194 7.59 -21.05 -4.75
N ARG A 195 6.85 -21.57 -5.74
CA ARG A 195 7.10 -22.88 -6.38
C ARG A 195 8.47 -23.03 -7.03
N ARG A 196 9.15 -21.91 -7.33
CA ARG A 196 10.47 -21.86 -7.97
C ARG A 196 11.36 -21.09 -7.01
N ASP A 197 12.39 -21.74 -6.49
CA ASP A 197 13.44 -21.12 -5.65
C ASP A 197 13.06 -20.78 -4.19
N GLY A 198 11.96 -21.35 -3.67
CA GLY A 198 11.47 -21.08 -2.30
C GLY A 198 12.22 -21.79 -1.16
N GLU A 199 13.16 -22.71 -1.43
CA GLU A 199 13.93 -23.40 -0.38
C GLU A 199 14.75 -22.41 0.45
N GLY A 200 14.54 -22.41 1.77
CA GLY A 200 15.25 -21.52 2.70
C GLY A 200 14.67 -20.10 2.84
N SER A 201 13.59 -19.78 2.13
CA SER A 201 12.83 -18.54 2.31
C SER A 201 12.21 -18.43 3.72
N PRO A 202 11.89 -17.22 4.22
CA PRO A 202 11.15 -17.05 5.47
C PRO A 202 9.83 -17.83 5.49
N GLU A 203 9.11 -17.88 4.36
CA GLU A 203 7.87 -18.64 4.19
C GLU A 203 8.10 -20.14 4.32
N ALA A 204 9.17 -20.67 3.69
CA ALA A 204 9.52 -22.08 3.82
C ALA A 204 9.85 -22.44 5.26
N ARG A 205 10.67 -21.63 5.96
CA ARG A 205 11.01 -21.88 7.37
C ARG A 205 9.79 -21.84 8.27
N PHE A 206 8.89 -20.88 8.03
CA PHE A 206 7.66 -20.76 8.81
C PHE A 206 6.70 -21.93 8.55
N ARG A 207 6.54 -22.35 7.29
CA ARG A 207 5.80 -23.57 6.95
C ARG A 207 6.41 -24.80 7.64
N ASP A 208 7.73 -24.96 7.61
CA ASP A 208 8.40 -26.10 8.24
C ASP A 208 8.20 -26.11 9.77
N GLN A 209 8.10 -24.94 10.41
CA GLN A 209 7.72 -24.82 11.83
C GLN A 209 6.28 -25.28 12.06
N LEU A 210 5.33 -24.83 11.24
CA LEU A 210 3.93 -25.25 11.34
C LEU A 210 3.76 -26.75 11.07
N GLU A 211 4.52 -27.32 10.12
CA GLU A 211 4.52 -28.75 9.82
C GLU A 211 5.08 -29.58 10.99
N GLN A 212 6.09 -29.08 11.71
CA GLN A 212 6.57 -29.72 12.94
C GLN A 212 5.51 -29.72 14.06
N LEU A 213 4.77 -28.63 14.20
CA LEU A 213 3.70 -28.50 15.19
C LEU A 213 2.47 -29.31 14.80
N SER A 214 2.22 -29.49 13.50
CA SER A 214 1.02 -30.14 12.97
C SER A 214 1.33 -31.02 11.75
N PRO A 215 2.00 -32.18 11.93
CA PRO A 215 2.47 -33.01 10.82
C PRO A 215 1.36 -33.59 9.93
N ASP A 216 0.16 -33.78 10.49
CA ASP A 216 -0.97 -34.32 9.75
C ASP A 216 -1.83 -33.22 9.12
N ALA A 217 -1.53 -31.94 9.35
CA ALA A 217 -2.31 -30.85 8.77
C ALA A 217 -2.07 -30.72 7.26
N ARG A 218 -3.13 -30.34 6.54
CA ARG A 218 -3.01 -29.92 5.14
C ARG A 218 -2.70 -28.43 5.07
N PHE A 219 -1.69 -28.05 4.29
CA PHE A 219 -1.34 -26.65 4.08
C PHE A 219 -1.86 -26.12 2.74
N GLU A 220 -2.56 -25.00 2.78
CA GLU A 220 -3.12 -24.33 1.60
C GLU A 220 -2.65 -22.87 1.54
N GLU A 221 -2.52 -22.34 0.32
CA GLU A 221 -2.04 -20.98 0.09
C GLU A 221 -3.15 -19.94 0.36
N VAL A 222 -2.89 -19.00 1.28
CA VAL A 222 -3.86 -17.98 1.69
C VAL A 222 -3.89 -16.75 0.77
N SER A 223 -2.79 -16.44 0.08
CA SER A 223 -2.62 -15.18 -0.66
C SER A 223 -3.71 -14.92 -1.71
N PRO A 224 -4.18 -15.89 -2.53
CA PRO A 224 -5.26 -15.66 -3.49
C PRO A 224 -6.55 -15.18 -2.85
N SER A 225 -6.89 -15.69 -1.67
CA SER A 225 -8.10 -15.31 -0.94
C SER A 225 -7.98 -13.88 -0.42
N ILE A 226 -6.85 -13.53 0.22
CA ILE A 226 -6.60 -12.16 0.70
C ILE A 226 -6.53 -11.18 -0.47
N ALA A 227 -5.87 -11.56 -1.57
CA ALA A 227 -5.78 -10.74 -2.77
C ALA A 227 -7.15 -10.43 -3.38
N SER A 228 -8.09 -11.38 -3.35
CA SER A 228 -9.45 -11.14 -3.83
C SER A 228 -10.21 -10.12 -2.99
N LEU A 229 -9.94 -10.05 -1.69
CA LEU A 229 -10.50 -9.04 -0.79
C LEU A 229 -9.84 -7.67 -1.02
N ARG A 230 -8.51 -7.62 -1.07
CA ARG A 230 -7.72 -6.39 -1.32
C ARG A 230 -8.02 -5.73 -2.67
N LEU A 231 -8.40 -6.53 -3.68
CA LEU A 231 -8.71 -6.03 -5.01
C LEU A 231 -9.86 -5.02 -5.00
N ILE A 232 -10.85 -5.20 -4.12
CA ILE A 232 -12.04 -4.36 -3.99
C ILE A 232 -11.91 -3.44 -2.78
N LYS A 233 -11.87 -2.13 -3.02
CA LYS A 233 -11.55 -1.15 -2.00
C LYS A 233 -12.82 -0.72 -1.28
N SER A 234 -12.81 -0.72 0.05
CA SER A 234 -13.87 -0.08 0.83
C SER A 234 -13.78 1.45 0.72
N ASP A 235 -14.86 2.16 1.07
CA ASP A 235 -14.87 3.63 1.07
C ASP A 235 -13.75 4.20 1.95
N ALA A 236 -13.43 3.54 3.07
CA ALA A 236 -12.36 3.94 3.97
C ALA A 236 -10.97 3.80 3.31
N GLU A 237 -10.76 2.75 2.50
CA GLU A 237 -9.53 2.57 1.73
C GLU A 237 -9.39 3.63 0.63
N VAL A 238 -10.50 3.94 -0.06
CA VAL A 238 -10.52 5.00 -1.08
C VAL A 238 -10.16 6.36 -0.48
N VAL A 239 -10.53 6.64 0.78
CA VAL A 239 -10.11 7.87 1.48
C VAL A 239 -8.58 7.92 1.66
N LEU A 240 -7.94 6.81 2.05
CA LEU A 240 -6.48 6.76 2.21
C LEU A 240 -5.76 6.86 0.87
N LEU A 241 -6.25 6.16 -0.17
CA LEU A 241 -5.75 6.28 -1.54
C LEU A 241 -5.85 7.71 -2.05
N ARG A 242 -7.01 8.38 -1.90
CA ARG A 242 -7.16 9.79 -2.26
C ARG A 242 -6.16 10.68 -1.53
N ARG A 243 -5.88 10.40 -0.26
CA ARG A 243 -4.87 11.15 0.49
C ARG A 243 -3.46 10.94 -0.09
N ALA A 244 -3.08 9.72 -0.41
CA ALA A 244 -1.79 9.44 -1.07
C ALA A 244 -1.69 10.16 -2.43
N ILE A 245 -2.78 10.15 -3.22
CA ILE A 245 -2.88 10.81 -4.51
C ILE A 245 -2.74 12.32 -4.36
N ASP A 246 -3.50 12.96 -3.48
CA ASP A 246 -3.42 14.40 -3.23
C ASP A 246 -2.01 14.85 -2.86
N ILE A 247 -1.30 14.06 -2.04
CA ILE A 247 0.09 14.31 -1.69
C ILE A 247 0.99 14.22 -2.94
N THR A 248 0.75 13.23 -3.79
CA THR A 248 1.51 13.02 -5.03
C THR A 248 1.26 14.11 -6.06
N ILE A 249 0.04 14.65 -6.14
CA ILE A 249 -0.28 15.82 -6.95
C ILE A 249 0.50 17.05 -6.48
N GLU A 250 0.57 17.27 -5.17
CA GLU A 250 1.39 18.35 -4.60
C GLU A 250 2.88 18.18 -4.90
N ALA A 251 3.37 16.94 -4.90
CA ALA A 251 4.75 16.63 -5.23
C ALA A 251 5.08 16.90 -6.71
N HIS A 252 4.18 16.57 -7.63
CA HIS A 252 4.29 16.98 -9.03
C HIS A 252 4.30 18.49 -9.21
N ARG A 253 3.44 19.22 -8.48
CA ARG A 253 3.41 20.69 -8.50
C ARG A 253 4.72 21.29 -7.98
N ASP A 254 5.28 20.76 -6.91
CA ASP A 254 6.55 21.22 -6.33
C ASP A 254 7.73 20.91 -7.28
N ALA A 255 7.76 19.73 -7.90
CA ALA A 255 8.75 19.41 -8.93
C ALA A 255 8.65 20.34 -10.15
N ALA A 256 7.44 20.56 -10.68
CA ALA A 256 7.21 21.40 -11.85
C ALA A 256 7.75 22.84 -11.70
N ARG A 257 7.78 23.37 -10.47
CA ARG A 257 8.30 24.73 -10.17
C ARG A 257 9.82 24.84 -10.20
N VAL A 258 10.55 23.74 -10.05
CA VAL A 258 12.02 23.75 -10.01
C VAL A 258 12.65 23.23 -11.31
N ILE A 259 11.85 22.65 -12.21
CA ILE A 259 12.31 22.20 -13.52
C ILE A 259 12.60 23.42 -14.39
N GLU A 260 13.88 23.64 -14.66
CA GLU A 260 14.38 24.61 -15.63
C GLU A 260 15.71 24.13 -16.24
N PRO A 261 16.14 24.69 -17.40
CA PRO A 261 17.41 24.31 -17.98
C PRO A 261 18.57 24.60 -17.02
N GLY A 262 19.34 23.55 -16.72
CA GLY A 262 20.52 23.60 -15.86
C GLY A 262 20.32 23.05 -14.46
N THR A 263 19.08 22.82 -14.03
CA THR A 263 18.73 22.08 -12.80
C THR A 263 19.05 20.60 -12.97
N HIS A 264 19.48 19.90 -11.92
CA HIS A 264 19.67 18.45 -11.96
C HIS A 264 18.38 17.69 -11.63
N GLU A 265 18.24 16.49 -12.16
CA GLU A 265 17.13 15.58 -11.86
C GLU A 265 16.93 15.39 -10.33
N TYR A 266 18.00 15.26 -9.55
CA TYR A 266 17.89 15.12 -8.08
C TYR A 266 17.38 16.38 -7.37
N GLU A 267 17.47 17.57 -7.98
CA GLU A 267 16.93 18.80 -7.38
C GLU A 267 15.39 18.79 -7.48
N ALA A 268 14.85 18.30 -8.61
CA ALA A 268 13.43 18.03 -8.75
C ALA A 268 12.96 16.88 -7.83
N GLN A 269 13.77 15.81 -7.70
CA GLN A 269 13.52 14.75 -6.72
C GLN A 269 13.48 15.29 -5.28
N GLY A 270 14.39 16.20 -4.90
CA GLY A 270 14.37 16.82 -3.58
C GLY A 270 13.11 17.65 -3.33
N ALA A 271 12.61 18.37 -4.34
CA ALA A 271 11.39 19.16 -4.24
C ALA A 271 10.14 18.28 -4.04
N LEU A 272 10.01 17.18 -4.79
CA LEU A 272 8.87 16.27 -4.66
C LEU A 272 8.92 15.46 -3.35
N GLU A 273 10.09 15.02 -2.88
CA GLU A 273 10.21 14.29 -1.61
C GLU A 273 9.96 15.20 -0.40
N TYR A 274 10.29 16.49 -0.52
CA TYR A 274 9.88 17.49 0.45
C TYR A 274 8.34 17.60 0.51
N ALA A 275 7.65 17.54 -0.64
CA ALA A 275 6.19 17.54 -0.68
C ALA A 275 5.57 16.32 -0.01
N PHE A 276 6.15 15.13 -0.22
CA PHE A 276 5.76 13.91 0.49
C PHE A 276 5.88 14.10 2.00
N THR A 277 7.06 14.51 2.45
CA THR A 277 7.38 14.69 3.86
C THR A 277 6.49 15.75 4.52
N ARG A 278 6.34 16.93 3.90
CA ARG A 278 5.57 18.06 4.47
C ARG A 278 4.08 17.77 4.59
N ASN A 279 3.56 16.82 3.82
CA ASN A 279 2.15 16.42 3.85
C ASN A 279 1.89 15.11 4.64
N GLY A 280 2.92 14.55 5.28
CA GLY A 280 2.80 13.41 6.17
C GLY A 280 2.81 12.04 5.49
N ALA A 281 3.26 11.94 4.24
CA ALA A 281 3.57 10.65 3.65
C ALA A 281 4.67 9.95 4.45
N GLN A 282 4.57 8.63 4.54
CA GLN A 282 5.42 7.85 5.43
C GLN A 282 6.73 7.44 4.75
N ARG A 283 6.69 7.36 3.42
CA ARG A 283 7.76 6.99 2.49
C ARG A 283 7.30 7.22 1.05
N GLU A 284 8.20 7.06 0.09
CA GLU A 284 7.84 6.85 -1.31
C GLU A 284 7.24 5.45 -1.49
N ALA A 285 6.20 5.31 -2.31
CA ALA A 285 5.62 4.01 -2.66
C ALA A 285 6.60 3.15 -3.48
N PHE A 286 7.47 3.81 -4.26
CA PHE A 286 8.54 3.21 -5.05
C PHE A 286 9.64 4.26 -5.29
N ALA A 287 10.79 3.83 -5.82
CA ALA A 287 11.89 4.75 -6.08
C ALA A 287 11.50 5.78 -7.17
N SER A 288 11.49 7.06 -6.80
CA SER A 288 11.17 8.17 -7.70
C SER A 288 11.97 8.10 -9.01
N ILE A 289 11.28 8.23 -10.13
CA ILE A 289 11.86 8.33 -11.47
C ILE A 289 11.86 9.80 -11.89
N VAL A 290 13.03 10.35 -12.18
CA VAL A 290 13.19 11.70 -12.74
C VAL A 290 14.14 11.60 -13.93
N GLY A 291 13.62 11.21 -15.09
CA GLY A 291 14.39 10.90 -16.29
C GLY A 291 14.33 12.00 -17.34
N SER A 292 15.40 12.79 -17.49
CA SER A 292 15.51 13.88 -18.47
C SER A 292 16.22 13.48 -19.77
N GLY A 293 15.77 14.02 -20.90
CA GLY A 293 16.39 13.84 -22.22
C GLY A 293 16.58 12.35 -22.55
N PRO A 294 17.82 11.87 -22.79
CA PRO A 294 18.08 10.45 -23.03
C PRO A 294 17.66 9.49 -21.91
N ASN A 295 17.47 9.97 -20.68
CA ASN A 295 17.00 9.14 -19.57
C ASN A 295 15.46 8.96 -19.59
N SER A 296 14.72 9.85 -20.26
CA SER A 296 13.26 9.77 -20.37
C SER A 296 12.75 8.50 -21.06
N VAL A 297 13.63 7.79 -21.79
CA VAL A 297 13.31 6.54 -22.50
C VAL A 297 13.65 5.26 -21.70
N VAL A 298 14.10 5.41 -20.45
CA VAL A 298 14.44 4.28 -19.57
C VAL A 298 13.35 4.14 -18.50
N LEU A 299 12.55 3.08 -18.59
CA LEU A 299 11.29 2.95 -17.85
C LEU A 299 11.43 3.09 -16.33
N HIS A 300 12.43 2.42 -15.72
CA HIS A 300 12.69 2.49 -14.28
C HIS A 300 13.99 3.25 -13.97
N TYR A 301 14.20 4.39 -14.63
CA TYR A 301 15.35 5.24 -14.35
C TYR A 301 15.24 5.90 -12.99
N ASN A 302 16.10 5.52 -12.04
CA ASN A 302 16.10 6.09 -10.69
C ASN A 302 17.48 6.60 -10.24
N ALA A 303 18.43 6.75 -11.18
CA ALA A 303 19.71 7.34 -10.84
C ALA A 303 19.57 8.83 -10.54
N ASN A 304 18.73 9.54 -11.31
CA ASN A 304 18.32 10.94 -11.10
C ASN A 304 19.51 11.91 -10.92
N ARG A 305 20.55 11.80 -11.75
CA ARG A 305 21.80 12.60 -11.59
C ARG A 305 22.13 13.54 -12.72
N ARG A 306 21.44 13.43 -13.86
CA ARG A 306 21.78 14.21 -15.04
C ARG A 306 21.35 15.67 -14.83
N ARG A 307 22.17 16.59 -15.35
CA ARG A 307 21.80 17.99 -15.51
C ARG A 307 20.81 18.09 -16.67
N MET A 308 19.64 18.65 -16.42
CA MET A 308 18.59 18.83 -17.43
C MET A 308 19.00 19.98 -18.36
N GLU A 309 18.86 19.80 -19.67
CA GLU A 309 19.28 20.78 -20.67
C GLU A 309 18.06 21.40 -21.38
N ASP A 310 18.26 22.58 -21.97
CA ASP A 310 17.23 23.22 -22.80
C ASP A 310 16.86 22.32 -23.99
N GLY A 311 15.56 22.18 -24.25
CA GLY A 311 15.02 21.27 -25.25
C GLY A 311 14.82 19.82 -24.80
N ASP A 312 15.20 19.43 -23.58
CA ASP A 312 14.87 18.12 -23.03
C ASP A 312 13.38 18.05 -22.62
N LEU A 313 12.82 16.84 -22.64
CA LEU A 313 11.69 16.47 -21.77
C LEU A 313 12.21 15.81 -20.50
N VAL A 314 11.44 15.87 -19.41
CA VAL A 314 11.66 15.07 -18.21
C VAL A 314 10.40 14.30 -17.85
N VAL A 315 10.52 12.97 -17.76
CA VAL A 315 9.48 12.09 -17.25
C VAL A 315 9.65 11.98 -15.74
N ILE A 316 8.63 12.38 -14.99
CA ILE A 316 8.58 12.25 -13.53
C ILE A 316 7.50 11.25 -13.19
N ASP A 317 7.88 10.16 -12.55
CA ASP A 317 7.00 9.06 -12.16
C ASP A 317 7.27 8.72 -10.70
N ILE A 318 6.28 9.04 -9.87
CA ILE A 318 6.37 9.13 -8.42
C ILE A 318 5.06 8.72 -7.76
N GLY A 319 5.16 8.25 -6.51
CA GLY A 319 4.02 7.90 -5.69
C GLY A 319 4.30 8.07 -4.21
N ALA A 320 3.41 8.73 -3.48
CA ALA A 320 3.45 8.76 -2.02
C ALA A 320 2.83 7.46 -1.45
N GLU A 321 3.39 6.97 -0.34
CA GLU A 321 2.71 6.00 0.51
C GLU A 321 2.13 6.71 1.75
N PHE A 322 0.82 6.62 1.91
CA PHE A 322 0.10 7.18 3.06
C PHE A 322 -0.74 6.11 3.75
N ASP A 323 -0.42 5.81 5.01
CA ASP A 323 -1.03 4.74 5.81
C ASP A 323 -1.14 3.43 5.04
N TYR A 324 0.00 3.00 4.46
CA TYR A 324 0.17 1.79 3.64
C TYR A 324 -0.44 1.82 2.24
N TYR A 325 -1.23 2.82 1.87
CA TYR A 325 -1.79 2.92 0.51
C TYR A 325 -0.90 3.76 -0.39
N ALA A 326 -0.63 3.24 -1.58
CA ALA A 326 0.22 3.86 -2.59
C ALA A 326 -0.61 4.69 -3.58
N ALA A 327 -0.06 5.81 -4.00
CA ALA A 327 -0.43 6.48 -5.24
C ALA A 327 0.61 6.16 -6.33
N ASP A 328 0.25 6.38 -7.60
CA ASP A 328 1.16 6.19 -8.71
C ASP A 328 0.85 7.16 -9.87
N LEU A 329 1.66 8.21 -9.99
CA LEU A 329 1.40 9.27 -10.97
C LEU A 329 2.65 9.59 -11.77
N THR A 330 2.50 9.52 -13.09
CA THR A 330 3.48 10.01 -14.06
C THR A 330 3.00 11.27 -14.78
N ARG A 331 3.90 12.26 -14.89
CA ARG A 331 3.77 13.40 -15.81
C ARG A 331 5.09 13.67 -16.52
N THR A 332 4.98 14.16 -17.75
CA THR A 332 6.14 14.56 -18.56
C THR A 332 6.13 16.07 -18.76
N TYR A 333 7.27 16.72 -18.51
CA TYR A 333 7.41 18.17 -18.56
C TYR A 333 8.47 18.60 -19.58
N PRO A 334 8.28 19.70 -20.32
CA PRO A 334 9.35 20.32 -21.10
C PRO A 334 10.30 21.08 -20.17
N VAL A 335 11.58 20.74 -20.16
CA VAL A 335 12.57 21.36 -19.24
C VAL A 335 12.64 22.87 -19.43
N SER A 336 12.41 23.37 -20.65
CA SER A 336 12.36 24.79 -20.98
C SER A 336 11.09 25.52 -20.52
N GLY A 337 10.11 24.80 -19.98
CA GLY A 337 8.76 25.30 -19.68
C GLY A 337 7.83 25.39 -20.90
N ARG A 338 8.29 25.03 -22.11
CA ARG A 338 7.43 24.94 -23.31
C ARG A 338 7.76 23.75 -24.19
N PHE A 339 6.72 23.04 -24.63
CA PHE A 339 6.88 21.95 -25.58
C PHE A 339 7.31 22.50 -26.95
N THR A 340 8.30 21.86 -27.56
CA THR A 340 8.51 21.96 -29.00
C THR A 340 7.37 21.29 -29.76
N ASP A 341 7.20 21.60 -31.05
CA ASP A 341 6.17 20.98 -31.89
C ASP A 341 6.22 19.44 -31.83
N ARG A 342 7.41 18.85 -31.96
CA ARG A 342 7.59 17.39 -31.92
C ARG A 342 7.26 16.79 -30.55
N GLN A 343 7.68 17.44 -29.47
CA GLN A 343 7.33 16.99 -28.12
C GLN A 343 5.83 17.06 -27.89
N ARG A 344 5.18 18.15 -28.30
CA ARG A 344 3.73 18.34 -28.16
C ARG A 344 2.94 17.31 -28.98
N GLU A 345 3.38 16.99 -30.18
CA GLU A 345 2.79 15.93 -31.01
C GLU A 345 2.82 14.56 -30.31
N VAL A 346 3.97 14.13 -29.80
CA VAL A 346 4.11 12.85 -29.11
C VAL A 346 3.35 12.85 -27.79
N TYR A 347 3.41 13.96 -27.05
CA TYR A 347 2.67 14.12 -25.80
C TYR A 347 1.16 14.00 -26.02
N GLN A 348 0.63 14.72 -27.02
CA GLN A 348 -0.79 14.64 -27.35
C GLN A 348 -1.20 13.23 -27.77
N LEU A 349 -0.34 12.50 -28.49
CA LEU A 349 -0.62 11.12 -28.87
C LEU A 349 -0.72 10.20 -27.64
N VAL A 350 0.14 10.37 -26.64
CA VAL A 350 0.08 9.62 -25.38
C VAL A 350 -1.20 9.95 -24.61
N LEU A 351 -1.53 11.24 -24.48
CA LEU A 351 -2.76 11.69 -23.83
C LEU A 351 -4.02 11.17 -24.54
N ASP A 352 -4.05 11.20 -25.87
CA ASP A 352 -5.13 10.66 -26.66
C ASP A 352 -5.29 9.14 -26.48
N ALA A 353 -4.18 8.41 -26.33
CA ALA A 353 -4.21 6.98 -26.03
C ALA A 353 -4.78 6.70 -24.64
N GLN A 354 -4.46 7.53 -23.64
CA GLN A 354 -5.04 7.44 -22.29
C GLN A 354 -6.56 7.62 -22.36
N ARG A 355 -7.02 8.67 -23.04
CA ARG A 355 -8.45 8.96 -23.25
C ARG A 355 -9.19 7.87 -24.03
N ALA A 356 -8.52 7.24 -24.99
CA ALA A 356 -9.08 6.12 -25.73
C ALA A 356 -9.29 4.89 -24.82
N ALA A 357 -8.35 4.63 -23.90
CA ALA A 357 -8.53 3.62 -22.87
C ALA A 357 -9.69 3.99 -21.92
N GLU A 358 -9.69 5.20 -21.35
CA GLU A 358 -10.78 5.70 -20.49
C GLU A 358 -12.15 5.50 -21.14
N SER A 359 -12.28 5.86 -22.42
CA SER A 359 -13.53 5.76 -23.19
C SER A 359 -13.96 4.32 -23.50
N ALA A 360 -13.04 3.36 -23.46
CA ALA A 360 -13.32 1.94 -23.70
C ALA A 360 -13.78 1.19 -22.43
N PHE A 361 -13.78 1.86 -21.28
CA PHE A 361 -14.22 1.27 -20.03
C PHE A 361 -15.75 1.09 -20.00
N GLU A 362 -16.19 -0.16 -19.85
CA GLU A 362 -17.57 -0.54 -19.56
C GLU A 362 -17.61 -1.34 -18.25
N PRO A 363 -18.33 -0.85 -17.21
CA PRO A 363 -18.43 -1.52 -15.92
C PRO A 363 -18.79 -3.02 -16.02
N GLY A 364 -18.02 -3.87 -15.34
CA GLY A 364 -18.23 -5.32 -15.28
C GLY A 364 -17.94 -6.08 -16.56
N LYS A 365 -17.45 -5.44 -17.64
CA LYS A 365 -17.13 -6.09 -18.92
C LYS A 365 -15.68 -5.94 -19.33
N THR A 366 -15.13 -4.75 -19.17
CA THR A 366 -13.80 -4.40 -19.69
C THR A 366 -12.68 -4.97 -18.82
N THR A 367 -11.69 -5.60 -19.45
CA THR A 367 -10.43 -6.01 -18.80
C THR A 367 -9.35 -4.96 -19.01
N ILE A 368 -8.28 -4.98 -18.20
CA ILE A 368 -7.09 -4.11 -18.42
C ILE A 368 -6.50 -4.32 -19.81
N ASN A 369 -6.53 -5.55 -20.35
CA ASN A 369 -6.06 -5.81 -21.70
C ASN A 369 -6.94 -5.15 -22.78
N ASP A 370 -8.26 -5.08 -22.59
CA ASP A 370 -9.14 -4.39 -23.54
C ASP A 370 -8.84 -2.88 -23.59
N LEU A 371 -8.59 -2.26 -22.43
CA LEU A 371 -8.12 -0.89 -22.33
C LEU A 371 -6.78 -0.71 -23.08
N HIS A 372 -5.84 -1.64 -22.88
CA HIS A 372 -4.53 -1.63 -23.56
C HIS A 372 -4.68 -1.71 -25.08
N GLN A 373 -5.59 -2.54 -25.59
CA GLN A 373 -5.86 -2.61 -27.03
C GLN A 373 -6.48 -1.32 -27.57
N ALA A 374 -7.35 -0.64 -26.81
CA ALA A 374 -7.92 0.65 -27.19
C ALA A 374 -6.85 1.74 -27.31
N ALA A 375 -5.92 1.82 -26.34
CA ALA A 375 -4.78 2.74 -26.39
C ALA A 375 -3.88 2.46 -27.61
N ILE A 376 -3.52 1.19 -27.85
CA ILE A 376 -2.72 0.80 -29.03
C ILE A 376 -3.43 1.14 -30.34
N ALA A 377 -4.74 0.90 -30.44
CA ALA A 377 -5.51 1.21 -31.64
C ALA A 377 -5.43 2.72 -31.95
N ARG A 378 -5.63 3.56 -30.94
CA ARG A 378 -5.50 5.01 -31.07
C ARG A 378 -4.10 5.43 -31.54
N MET A 379 -3.05 4.80 -31.00
CA MET A 379 -1.67 5.07 -31.41
C MET A 379 -1.39 4.69 -32.87
N LYS A 380 -1.94 3.57 -33.35
CA LYS A 380 -1.80 3.10 -34.74
C LYS A 380 -2.50 4.00 -35.76
N GLU A 381 -3.63 4.60 -35.38
CA GLU A 381 -4.41 5.51 -36.24
C GLU A 381 -3.76 6.88 -36.42
N SER A 382 -2.85 7.27 -35.52
CA SER A 382 -2.15 8.55 -35.58
C SER A 382 -1.35 8.70 -36.89
N PRO A 383 -1.26 9.91 -37.48
CA PRO A 383 -0.40 10.17 -38.63
C PRO A 383 1.08 10.28 -38.27
N LEU A 384 1.44 10.34 -36.98
CA LEU A 384 2.84 10.49 -36.55
C LEU A 384 3.67 9.25 -36.91
N ARG A 385 4.91 9.49 -37.34
CA ARG A 385 5.84 8.44 -37.75
C ARG A 385 7.21 8.65 -37.11
N ASP A 386 7.96 7.56 -37.01
CA ASP A 386 9.39 7.59 -36.71
C ASP A 386 10.21 7.97 -37.96
N SER A 387 11.53 8.05 -37.78
CA SER A 387 12.49 8.34 -38.86
C SER A 387 12.47 7.32 -40.02
N GLN A 388 11.85 6.14 -39.82
CA GLN A 388 11.72 5.07 -40.81
C GLN A 388 10.29 4.99 -41.41
N GLY A 389 9.42 5.94 -41.10
CA GLY A 389 8.06 5.99 -41.63
C GLY A 389 7.10 4.98 -40.99
N ARG A 390 7.42 4.45 -39.80
CA ARG A 390 6.58 3.49 -39.05
C ARG A 390 5.79 4.22 -37.97
N THR A 391 4.65 3.65 -37.59
CA THR A 391 3.78 4.16 -36.53
C THR A 391 4.51 4.10 -35.17
N LEU A 392 4.13 5.00 -34.26
CA LEU A 392 4.81 5.20 -32.98
C LEU A 392 4.38 4.24 -31.86
N GLU A 393 3.32 3.45 -32.05
CA GLU A 393 2.86 2.45 -31.07
C GLU A 393 3.94 1.41 -30.74
N ARG A 394 4.87 1.16 -31.67
CA ARG A 394 6.02 0.26 -31.46
C ARG A 394 6.94 0.68 -30.30
N TYR A 395 6.86 1.95 -29.89
CA TYR A 395 7.62 2.51 -28.78
C TYR A 395 6.85 2.48 -27.47
N PHE A 396 5.61 1.95 -27.45
CA PHE A 396 4.90 1.60 -26.23
C PHE A 396 5.26 0.17 -25.84
N VAL A 397 6.11 0.01 -24.83
CA VAL A 397 6.85 -1.24 -24.54
C VAL A 397 6.53 -1.88 -23.19
N HIS A 398 5.50 -1.40 -22.49
CA HIS A 398 5.02 -1.95 -21.21
C HIS A 398 3.48 -2.14 -21.23
N GLY A 399 2.92 -2.66 -20.14
CA GLY A 399 1.48 -2.76 -19.94
C GLY A 399 0.81 -1.39 -19.86
N LEU A 400 -0.51 -1.32 -20.01
CA LEU A 400 -1.24 -0.04 -19.87
C LEU A 400 -1.46 0.37 -18.41
N GLY A 401 -1.44 -0.57 -17.48
CA GLY A 401 -1.61 -0.27 -16.07
C GLY A 401 -1.74 -1.51 -15.22
N HIS A 402 -1.77 -1.28 -13.92
CA HIS A 402 -1.79 -2.31 -12.88
C HIS A 402 -2.81 -1.97 -11.78
N TRP A 403 -3.19 -2.96 -10.97
CA TRP A 403 -3.94 -2.70 -9.74
C TRP A 403 -3.12 -1.79 -8.81
N LEU A 404 -3.81 -0.98 -8.02
CA LEU A 404 -3.21 -0.08 -7.05
C LEU A 404 -3.93 -0.19 -5.70
N GLY A 405 -3.16 -0.17 -4.62
CA GLY A 405 -3.67 -0.36 -3.26
C GLY A 405 -2.56 -0.27 -2.22
N MET A 406 -2.40 -1.32 -1.40
CA MET A 406 -1.35 -1.35 -0.38
C MET A 406 0.06 -1.62 -0.93
N ASP A 407 0.12 -2.15 -2.16
CA ASP A 407 1.31 -2.23 -3.00
C ASP A 407 1.09 -1.32 -4.22
N VAL A 408 2.16 -0.73 -4.77
CA VAL A 408 2.08 0.06 -6.01
C VAL A 408 1.57 -0.81 -7.17
N HIS A 409 2.21 -1.95 -7.39
CA HIS A 409 1.70 -3.02 -8.24
C HIS A 409 0.89 -3.99 -7.39
N ASP A 410 -0.37 -3.65 -7.16
CA ASP A 410 -1.24 -4.38 -6.23
C ASP A 410 -1.64 -5.77 -6.75
N VAL A 411 -2.08 -6.60 -5.81
CA VAL A 411 -2.47 -7.98 -6.04
C VAL A 411 -3.82 -8.07 -6.76
N GLY A 412 -4.00 -9.08 -7.62
CA GLY A 412 -5.27 -9.35 -8.30
C GLY A 412 -5.14 -10.11 -9.62
N ASP A 413 -6.24 -10.64 -10.14
CA ASP A 413 -6.27 -11.39 -11.41
C ASP A 413 -6.61 -10.48 -12.60
N TYR A 414 -5.58 -10.15 -13.38
CA TYR A 414 -5.65 -9.31 -14.58
C TYR A 414 -6.47 -9.91 -15.74
N ARG A 415 -6.83 -11.19 -15.68
CA ARG A 415 -7.58 -11.87 -16.75
C ARG A 415 -9.09 -11.67 -16.64
N ARG A 416 -9.55 -11.10 -15.53
CA ARG A 416 -10.97 -10.87 -15.27
C ARG A 416 -11.35 -9.43 -15.64
N PRO A 417 -12.64 -9.17 -15.94
CA PRO A 417 -13.15 -7.81 -16.02
C PRO A 417 -12.82 -7.04 -14.74
N ILE A 418 -12.55 -5.75 -14.89
CA ILE A 418 -12.28 -4.85 -13.78
C ILE A 418 -13.55 -4.78 -12.91
N PRO A 419 -13.50 -5.22 -11.64
CA PRO A 419 -14.67 -5.22 -10.77
C PRO A 419 -14.94 -3.80 -10.23
N GLU A 420 -16.21 -3.55 -9.86
CA GLU A 420 -16.57 -2.35 -9.12
C GLU A 420 -15.77 -2.27 -7.80
N GLY A 421 -15.32 -1.07 -7.45
CA GLY A 421 -14.50 -0.82 -6.27
C GLY A 421 -13.00 -1.06 -6.48
N ALA A 422 -12.56 -1.55 -7.66
CA ALA A 422 -11.13 -1.66 -7.94
C ALA A 422 -10.51 -0.30 -8.25
N VAL A 423 -9.30 -0.09 -7.71
CA VAL A 423 -8.40 1.03 -8.06
C VAL A 423 -7.22 0.50 -8.87
N PHE A 424 -6.85 1.19 -9.94
CA PHE A 424 -5.82 0.80 -10.92
C PHE A 424 -5.28 2.01 -11.71
N THR A 425 -4.12 1.85 -12.35
CA THR A 425 -3.47 2.87 -13.17
C THR A 425 -3.88 2.80 -14.65
N ILE A 426 -3.82 3.94 -15.37
CA ILE A 426 -3.75 3.98 -16.84
C ILE A 426 -2.59 4.89 -17.25
N GLU A 427 -1.52 4.28 -17.77
CA GLU A 427 -0.18 4.84 -17.94
C GLU A 427 0.42 4.62 -19.35
N PRO A 428 -0.23 5.04 -20.45
CA PRO A 428 0.38 4.90 -21.77
C PRO A 428 1.70 5.68 -21.86
N GLY A 429 2.62 5.16 -22.66
CA GLY A 429 3.90 5.84 -22.92
C GLY A 429 4.46 5.57 -24.31
N ILE A 430 5.24 6.52 -24.81
CA ILE A 430 6.01 6.43 -26.06
C ILE A 430 7.45 6.84 -25.76
N TYR A 431 8.39 5.94 -26.04
CA TYR A 431 9.81 6.13 -25.76
C TYR A 431 10.64 5.95 -27.03
N ILE A 432 11.12 7.05 -27.64
CA ILE A 432 11.84 7.05 -28.92
C ILE A 432 13.33 7.32 -28.65
N PRO A 433 14.19 6.28 -28.50
CA PRO A 433 15.58 6.48 -28.07
C PRO A 433 16.40 7.31 -29.05
N GLU A 434 16.17 7.16 -30.35
CA GLU A 434 16.85 7.91 -31.40
C GLU A 434 16.52 9.41 -31.40
N GLU A 435 15.41 9.81 -30.78
CA GLU A 435 15.02 11.22 -30.58
C GLU A 435 15.34 11.70 -29.15
N SER A 436 15.80 10.82 -28.25
CA SER A 436 15.93 11.10 -26.81
C SER A 436 14.63 11.68 -26.21
N LEU A 437 13.50 11.14 -26.66
CA LEU A 437 12.16 11.65 -26.38
C LEU A 437 11.31 10.52 -25.80
N GLY A 438 11.10 10.57 -24.49
CA GLY A 438 10.14 9.75 -23.77
C GLY A 438 8.98 10.59 -23.24
N VAL A 439 7.78 10.07 -23.36
CA VAL A 439 6.58 10.61 -22.71
C VAL A 439 5.81 9.46 -22.07
N ARG A 440 5.44 9.64 -20.80
CA ARG A 440 4.41 8.86 -20.12
C ARG A 440 3.47 9.82 -19.39
N ILE A 441 2.19 9.49 -19.37
CA ILE A 441 1.15 10.21 -18.64
C ILE A 441 0.33 9.15 -17.92
N GLU A 442 0.19 9.28 -16.61
CA GLU A 442 -0.44 8.26 -15.79
C GLU A 442 -1.44 8.85 -14.79
N ASP A 443 -2.59 8.20 -14.86
CA ASP A 443 -3.80 8.30 -14.07
C ASP A 443 -4.04 7.25 -12.98
N ASP A 444 -4.43 7.64 -11.75
CA ASP A 444 -5.07 6.70 -10.81
C ASP A 444 -6.59 6.72 -11.00
N TYR A 445 -7.23 5.56 -11.14
CA TYR A 445 -8.66 5.45 -11.37
C TYR A 445 -9.36 4.49 -10.41
N LEU A 446 -10.59 4.86 -10.02
CA LEU A 446 -11.55 4.00 -9.34
C LEU A 446 -12.62 3.54 -10.33
N ALA A 447 -12.82 2.23 -10.44
CA ALA A 447 -13.95 1.64 -11.14
C ALA A 447 -15.22 1.75 -10.29
N ALA A 448 -16.05 2.76 -10.55
CA ALA A 448 -17.34 2.94 -9.89
C ALA A 448 -18.46 2.15 -10.60
N ALA A 449 -19.62 2.04 -9.96
CA ALA A 449 -20.78 1.33 -10.50
C ALA A 449 -21.23 1.84 -11.89
N ASP A 450 -21.12 3.14 -12.13
CA ASP A 450 -21.63 3.83 -13.32
C ASP A 450 -20.54 4.33 -14.28
N GLY A 451 -19.26 4.08 -13.98
CA GLY A 451 -18.17 4.50 -14.84
C GLY A 451 -16.81 4.53 -14.17
N LEU A 452 -15.87 5.18 -14.85
CA LEU A 452 -14.50 5.33 -14.38
C LEU A 452 -14.32 6.71 -13.73
N VAL A 453 -13.81 6.74 -12.50
CA VAL A 453 -13.52 7.98 -11.77
C VAL A 453 -12.01 8.19 -11.75
N LYS A 454 -11.54 9.25 -12.41
CA LYS A 454 -10.13 9.69 -12.33
C LYS A 454 -9.88 10.32 -10.95
N LEU A 455 -9.11 9.65 -10.11
CA LEU A 455 -8.82 10.10 -8.75
C LEU A 455 -7.82 11.27 -8.73
N SER A 456 -6.94 11.33 -9.73
CA SER A 456 -5.89 12.35 -9.88
C SER A 456 -6.25 13.50 -10.82
N GLU A 457 -7.54 13.75 -11.07
CA GLU A 457 -8.03 14.79 -12.01
C GLU A 457 -7.48 16.21 -11.69
N ALA A 458 -7.11 16.49 -10.45
CA ALA A 458 -6.54 17.77 -10.04
C ALA A 458 -5.09 18.01 -10.50
N LEU A 459 -4.41 17.01 -11.08
CA LEU A 459 -3.09 17.15 -11.70
C LEU A 459 -3.26 17.34 -13.21
N PRO A 460 -2.93 18.53 -13.76
CA PRO A 460 -3.12 18.80 -15.17
C PRO A 460 -2.39 17.81 -16.09
N SER A 461 -3.06 17.43 -17.17
CA SER A 461 -2.48 16.60 -18.24
C SER A 461 -2.64 17.22 -19.63
N GLU A 462 -3.41 18.31 -19.81
CA GLU A 462 -3.38 19.05 -21.07
C GLU A 462 -2.01 19.75 -21.23
N PRO A 463 -1.37 19.71 -22.41
CA PRO A 463 -0.07 20.35 -22.62
C PRO A 463 -0.04 21.82 -22.20
N ASP A 464 -1.11 22.57 -22.53
CA ASP A 464 -1.20 24.00 -22.23
C ASP A 464 -1.36 24.27 -20.74
N GLU A 465 -2.04 23.38 -20.01
CA GLU A 465 -2.21 23.47 -18.56
C GLU A 465 -0.94 23.04 -17.82
N VAL A 466 -0.20 22.07 -18.36
CA VAL A 466 1.13 21.67 -17.87
C VAL A 466 2.11 22.84 -18.00
N GLU A 467 2.19 23.48 -19.17
CA GLU A 467 3.01 24.71 -19.35
C GLU A 467 2.58 25.82 -18.39
N ALA A 468 1.26 26.00 -18.19
CA ALA A 468 0.74 27.00 -17.25
C ALA A 468 1.11 26.69 -15.79
N MET A 469 1.07 25.42 -15.38
CA MET A 469 1.47 24.99 -14.03
C MET A 469 2.95 25.25 -13.77
N MET A 470 3.81 24.99 -14.76
CA MET A 470 5.25 25.27 -14.67
C MET A 470 5.56 26.77 -14.59
N ALA A 471 4.75 27.62 -15.23
CA ALA A 471 4.97 29.06 -15.28
C ALA A 471 4.61 29.81 -13.99
N VAL A 472 4.04 29.15 -12.97
CA VAL A 472 3.65 29.79 -11.71
C VAL A 472 4.90 30.14 -10.89
N GLU A 473 5.28 31.42 -10.90
CA GLU A 473 6.35 31.94 -10.04
C GLU A 473 5.96 31.81 -8.55
N VAL A 474 6.90 31.34 -7.73
CA VAL A 474 6.77 31.39 -6.27
C VAL A 474 6.89 32.86 -5.85
N SER A 475 5.79 33.48 -5.42
CA SER A 475 5.90 34.74 -4.69
C SER A 475 6.69 34.45 -3.41
N ALA A 476 7.89 35.01 -3.31
CA ALA A 476 8.65 34.99 -2.07
C ALA A 476 7.89 35.83 -1.03
N GLU A 477 7.06 35.18 -0.21
CA GLU A 477 6.49 35.74 1.03
C GLU A 477 7.26 35.25 2.26
#